data_AF-A0A954NG47-F1
#
_entry.id   AF-A0A954NG47-F1
#
_cell.length_a   1.000
_cell.length_b   1.000
_cell.length_c   1.000
_cell.angle_alpha   90.00
_cell.angle_beta   90.00
_cell.angle_gamma   90.00
#
_symmetry.space_group_name_H-M   'P 1'
#
loop_
_entity.id
_entity.type
_entity.pdbx_description
1 polymer ?
#
loop_
_entity_poly.entity_id
_entity_poly.type
_entity_poly.pdbx_seq_one_letter_code
_entity_poly.pdbx_strand_id
1 'polypeptide(L)'
;MIQYLIPRFPLRDLRPMLLVSLCGAMVAGGYGIVHDQITYSISTEYFTKLKFDQFRYADWGLGDRVFAGVIGFLASWWVGAIAAWFAARWHLPYRNRSIAMRQIRRSFLLVGCVAITSATIGWAYGLWLGPRADYSSWDDVFSQLGIEQHWAFVRVAYIHNASYLGSLLGLLLALLVLRRAEPTQVENELAPPQPMREKLGSAENQWKPKA
;
A
#
# COMPACT_ATOMS: atom_id res chain seq x y z
N MET A 1 -10.30 -28.97 2.66
CA MET A 1 -9.55 -27.98 1.85
C MET A 1 -10.16 -26.57 1.89
N ILE A 2 -11.49 -26.40 1.76
CA ILE A 2 -12.19 -25.10 1.83
C ILE A 2 -11.96 -24.34 3.16
N GLN A 3 -11.75 -25.06 4.26
CA GLN A 3 -11.52 -24.49 5.59
C GLN A 3 -10.21 -23.69 5.71
N TYR A 4 -9.25 -23.91 4.81
CA TYR A 4 -8.00 -23.13 4.73
C TYR A 4 -8.14 -21.90 3.80
N LEU A 5 -9.07 -21.94 2.84
CA LEU A 5 -9.32 -20.81 1.93
C LEU A 5 -10.16 -19.70 2.56
N ILE A 6 -10.97 -20.01 3.57
CA ILE A 6 -11.81 -19.03 4.27
C ILE A 6 -11.31 -18.89 5.70
N PRO A 7 -10.28 -18.04 5.95
CA PRO A 7 -9.85 -17.76 7.31
C PRO A 7 -11.02 -17.17 8.09
N ARG A 8 -11.47 -17.89 9.13
CA ARG A 8 -12.51 -17.48 10.07
C ARG A 8 -11.99 -16.32 10.91
N PHE A 9 -12.43 -15.11 10.61
CA PHE A 9 -12.27 -13.96 11.49
C PHE A 9 -13.56 -13.80 12.31
N PRO A 10 -13.47 -13.38 13.58
CA PRO A 10 -14.66 -13.18 14.38
C PRO A 10 -15.43 -11.97 13.84
N LEU A 11 -16.76 -12.08 13.73
CA LEU A 11 -17.62 -11.02 13.15
C LEU A 11 -17.47 -9.66 13.85
N ARG A 12 -17.05 -9.66 15.12
CA ARG A 12 -16.72 -8.44 15.88
C ARG A 12 -15.60 -7.60 15.25
N ASP A 13 -14.73 -8.21 14.44
CA ASP A 13 -13.64 -7.53 13.75
C ASP A 13 -14.03 -6.98 12.38
N LEU A 14 -15.22 -7.31 11.86
CA LEU A 14 -15.65 -6.85 10.54
C LEU A 14 -15.78 -5.33 10.47
N ARG A 15 -16.41 -4.70 11.47
CA ARG A 15 -16.55 -3.24 11.53
C ARG A 15 -15.19 -2.52 11.48
N PRO A 16 -14.20 -2.84 12.35
CA PRO A 16 -12.90 -2.19 12.27
C PRO A 16 -12.15 -2.52 10.98
N MET A 17 -12.31 -3.72 10.39
CA MET A 17 -11.72 -4.03 9.08
C MET A 17 -12.27 -3.10 7.99
N LEU A 18 -13.59 -2.92 7.92
CA LEU A 18 -14.24 -2.03 6.94
C LEU A 18 -13.82 -0.57 7.13
N LEU A 19 -13.74 -0.10 8.39
CA LEU A 19 -13.28 1.26 8.68
C LEU A 19 -11.83 1.49 8.23
N VAL A 20 -10.95 0.52 8.50
CA VAL A 20 -9.55 0.58 8.06
C VAL A 20 -9.44 0.55 6.54
N SER A 21 -10.25 -0.26 5.86
CA SER A 21 -10.34 -0.25 4.39
C SER A 21 -10.81 1.08 3.84
N LEU A 22 -11.82 1.71 4.46
CA LEU A 22 -12.28 3.03 4.05
C LEU A 22 -11.19 4.10 4.25
N CYS A 23 -10.45 4.07 5.36
CA CYS A 23 -9.31 4.95 5.56
C CYS A 23 -8.22 4.71 4.51
N GLY A 24 -7.91 3.45 4.19
CA GLY A 24 -6.97 3.09 3.13
C GLY A 24 -7.41 3.60 1.77
N ALA A 25 -8.71 3.51 1.45
CA ALA A 25 -9.30 4.05 0.24
C ALA A 25 -9.10 5.56 0.11
N MET A 26 -9.38 6.31 1.18
CA MET A 26 -9.21 7.76 1.19
C MET A 26 -7.75 8.17 1.02
N VAL A 27 -6.81 7.47 1.66
CA VAL A 27 -5.38 7.78 1.53
C VAL A 27 -4.87 7.47 0.13
N ALA A 28 -5.20 6.30 -0.43
CA ALA A 28 -4.79 5.95 -1.79
C ALA A 28 -5.45 6.84 -2.84
N GLY A 29 -6.72 7.19 -2.65
CA GLY A 29 -7.44 8.16 -3.48
C GLY A 29 -6.77 9.53 -3.46
N GLY A 30 -6.38 10.04 -2.29
CA GLY A 30 -5.62 11.27 -2.15
C GLY A 30 -4.25 11.22 -2.84
N TYR A 31 -3.54 10.10 -2.71
CA TYR A 31 -2.32 9.85 -3.48
C TYR A 31 -2.59 9.91 -4.99
N GLY A 32 -3.66 9.26 -5.47
CA GLY A 32 -4.04 9.25 -6.88
C GLY A 32 -4.31 10.65 -7.42
N ILE A 33 -5.01 11.50 -6.67
CA ILE A 33 -5.24 12.91 -7.04
C ILE A 33 -3.90 13.62 -7.29
N VAL A 34 -2.98 13.54 -6.32
CA VAL A 34 -1.67 14.22 -6.40
C VAL A 34 -0.81 13.64 -7.54
N HIS A 35 -0.78 12.32 -7.64
CA HIS A 35 -0.07 11.58 -8.67
C HIS A 35 -0.53 11.98 -10.07
N ASP A 36 -1.84 12.14 -10.27
CA ASP A 36 -2.40 12.52 -11.56
C ASP A 36 -2.22 14.00 -11.87
N GLN A 37 -2.16 14.89 -10.87
CA GLN A 37 -1.73 16.27 -11.14
C GLN A 37 -0.29 16.36 -11.64
N ILE A 38 0.60 15.54 -11.09
CA ILE A 38 2.00 15.46 -11.51
C ILE A 38 2.07 14.88 -12.92
N THR A 39 1.47 13.72 -13.14
CA THR A 39 1.56 13.02 -14.43
C THR A 39 0.79 13.73 -15.56
N TYR A 40 -0.29 14.45 -15.26
CA TYR A 40 -0.95 15.34 -16.22
C TYR A 40 -0.01 16.43 -16.73
N SER A 41 0.86 16.94 -15.86
CA SER A 41 1.87 17.94 -16.22
C SER A 41 3.04 17.34 -17.02
N ILE A 42 3.17 16.01 -17.03
CA ILE A 42 4.18 15.26 -17.80
C ILE A 42 3.66 14.93 -19.21
N SER A 43 2.39 14.53 -19.34
CA SER A 43 1.73 14.26 -20.61
C SER A 43 0.24 14.56 -20.49
N THR A 44 -0.22 15.62 -21.15
CA THR A 44 -1.65 15.93 -21.25
C THR A 44 -2.37 14.92 -22.14
N GLU A 45 -1.73 14.45 -23.21
CA GLU A 45 -2.29 13.46 -24.14
C GLU A 45 -2.62 12.12 -23.46
N TYR A 46 -1.84 11.69 -22.47
CA TYR A 46 -2.18 10.49 -21.68
C TYR A 46 -3.55 10.62 -21.01
N PHE A 47 -3.97 11.84 -20.67
CA PHE A 47 -5.27 12.09 -20.08
C PHE A 47 -6.32 12.36 -21.14
N THR A 48 -6.11 13.36 -21.99
CA THR A 48 -7.13 13.84 -22.95
C THR A 48 -7.45 12.83 -24.05
N LYS A 49 -6.50 11.95 -24.42
CA LYS A 49 -6.67 10.96 -25.49
C LYS A 49 -6.97 9.54 -24.99
N LEU A 50 -6.71 9.25 -23.71
CA LEU A 50 -6.90 7.91 -23.14
C LEU A 50 -7.79 7.93 -21.90
N LYS A 51 -7.34 8.56 -20.81
CA LYS A 51 -8.05 8.46 -19.51
C LYS A 51 -9.41 9.16 -19.52
N PHE A 52 -9.55 10.27 -20.22
CA PHE A 52 -10.79 11.05 -20.22
C PHE A 52 -11.94 10.26 -20.86
N ASP A 53 -11.67 9.53 -21.94
CA ASP A 53 -12.68 8.65 -22.54
C ASP A 53 -13.00 7.45 -21.61
N GLN A 54 -11.98 6.83 -21.01
CA GLN A 54 -12.16 5.73 -20.04
C GLN A 54 -13.05 6.10 -18.84
N PHE A 55 -12.97 7.35 -18.40
CA PHE A 55 -13.69 7.86 -17.22
C PHE A 55 -14.76 8.88 -17.58
N ARG A 56 -15.22 8.93 -18.84
CA ARG A 56 -16.17 9.95 -19.34
C ARG A 56 -17.43 10.09 -18.49
N TYR A 57 -17.87 9.01 -17.85
CA TYR A 57 -19.02 9.00 -16.94
C TYR A 57 -18.83 9.87 -15.67
N ALA A 58 -17.61 10.26 -15.34
CA ALA A 58 -17.23 11.04 -14.17
C ALA A 58 -16.75 12.46 -14.51
N ASP A 59 -16.91 12.90 -15.77
CA ASP A 59 -16.64 14.28 -16.16
C ASP A 59 -17.83 15.18 -15.83
N TRP A 60 -17.61 16.17 -14.98
CA TRP A 60 -18.62 17.18 -14.60
C TRP A 60 -18.39 18.54 -15.27
N GLY A 61 -17.46 18.63 -16.22
CA GLY A 61 -17.17 19.88 -16.94
C GLY A 61 -16.45 20.93 -16.09
N LEU A 62 -15.75 20.51 -15.02
CA LEU A 62 -15.01 21.40 -14.12
C LEU A 62 -13.57 21.68 -14.57
N GLY A 63 -13.20 21.23 -15.77
CA GLY A 63 -11.90 21.42 -16.41
C GLY A 63 -10.92 20.25 -16.24
N ASP A 64 -10.00 20.14 -17.18
CA ASP A 64 -9.13 18.97 -17.36
C ASP A 64 -8.31 18.60 -16.12
N ARG A 65 -7.78 19.59 -15.39
CA ARG A 65 -7.00 19.32 -14.17
C ARG A 65 -7.87 18.77 -13.05
N VAL A 66 -9.09 19.28 -12.90
CA VAL A 66 -10.04 18.75 -11.91
C VAL A 66 -10.41 17.33 -12.30
N PHE A 67 -10.70 17.08 -13.58
CA PHE A 67 -11.06 15.76 -14.06
C PHE A 67 -9.91 14.75 -13.93
N ALA A 68 -8.67 15.15 -14.23
CA ALA A 68 -7.48 14.33 -13.96
C ALA A 68 -7.35 13.96 -12.47
N GLY A 69 -7.69 14.90 -11.55
CA GLY A 69 -7.74 14.61 -10.12
C GLY A 69 -8.84 13.59 -9.76
N VAL A 70 -10.05 13.75 -10.30
CA VAL A 70 -11.16 12.79 -10.12
C VAL A 70 -10.77 11.40 -10.62
N ILE A 71 -10.16 11.32 -11.81
CA ILE A 71 -9.63 10.08 -12.38
C ILE A 71 -8.59 9.47 -11.45
N GLY A 72 -7.64 10.27 -10.97
CA GLY A 72 -6.62 9.82 -10.04
C GLY A 72 -7.23 9.18 -8.79
N PHE A 73 -8.23 9.82 -8.19
CA PHE A 73 -8.97 9.24 -7.07
C PHE A 73 -9.63 7.91 -7.46
N LEU A 74 -10.44 7.91 -8.52
CA LEU A 74 -11.23 6.75 -8.97
C LEU A 74 -10.35 5.56 -9.36
N ALA A 75 -9.18 5.83 -9.92
CA ALA A 75 -8.21 4.82 -10.33
C ALA A 75 -7.47 4.18 -9.15
N SER A 76 -7.30 4.87 -8.02
CA SER A 76 -6.42 4.40 -6.93
C SER A 76 -7.12 4.02 -5.62
N TRP A 77 -8.32 4.55 -5.31
CA TRP A 77 -8.94 4.34 -4.00
C TRP A 77 -9.15 2.84 -3.68
N TRP A 78 -9.54 2.05 -4.68
CA TRP A 78 -9.80 0.62 -4.48
C TRP A 78 -8.52 -0.17 -4.18
N VAL A 79 -7.36 0.27 -4.69
CA VAL A 79 -6.05 -0.33 -4.36
C VAL A 79 -5.78 -0.17 -2.87
N GLY A 80 -5.99 1.03 -2.33
CA GLY A 80 -5.86 1.31 -0.91
C GLY A 80 -6.86 0.53 -0.05
N ALA A 81 -8.11 0.43 -0.51
CA ALA A 81 -9.15 -0.34 0.17
C ALA A 81 -8.74 -1.82 0.31
N ILE A 82 -8.25 -2.42 -0.77
CA ILE A 82 -7.81 -3.82 -0.83
C ILE A 82 -6.57 -4.04 0.05
N ALA A 83 -5.55 -3.20 -0.08
CA ALA A 83 -4.31 -3.34 0.71
C ALA A 83 -4.60 -3.24 2.22
N ALA A 84 -5.39 -2.24 2.62
CA ALA A 84 -5.81 -2.05 4.00
C ALA A 84 -6.71 -3.20 4.50
N TRP A 85 -7.60 -3.73 3.64
CA TRP A 85 -8.42 -4.90 3.95
C TRP A 85 -7.56 -6.13 4.29
N PHE A 86 -6.60 -6.46 3.44
CA PHE A 86 -5.72 -7.61 3.65
C PHE A 86 -4.84 -7.43 4.88
N ALA A 87 -4.27 -6.24 5.10
CA ALA A 87 -3.51 -5.94 6.30
C ALA A 87 -4.37 -6.07 7.57
N ALA A 88 -5.59 -5.52 7.56
CA ALA A 88 -6.53 -5.61 8.68
C ALA A 88 -6.93 -7.06 8.97
N ARG A 89 -7.23 -7.85 7.92
CA ARG A 89 -7.54 -9.27 8.02
C ARG A 89 -6.38 -10.08 8.58
N TRP A 90 -5.15 -9.72 8.21
CA TRP A 90 -3.95 -10.41 8.68
C TRP A 90 -3.68 -10.13 10.16
N HIS A 91 -3.83 -8.88 10.61
CA HIS A 91 -3.36 -8.40 11.91
C HIS A 91 -4.41 -8.24 13.01
N LEU A 92 -5.69 -8.00 12.71
CA LEU A 92 -6.72 -7.79 13.75
C LEU A 92 -7.08 -9.06 14.54
N PRO A 93 -7.21 -10.25 13.91
CA PRO A 93 -7.63 -11.44 14.65
C PRO A 93 -6.60 -11.81 15.73
N TYR A 94 -7.08 -12.08 16.95
CA TYR A 94 -6.31 -12.66 18.06
C TYR A 94 -5.13 -11.82 18.58
N ARG A 95 -5.13 -10.49 18.35
CA ARG A 95 -4.11 -9.57 18.87
C ARG A 95 -4.71 -8.43 19.68
N ASN A 96 -3.89 -7.85 20.56
CA ASN A 96 -4.20 -6.55 21.16
C ASN A 96 -4.39 -5.50 20.03
N ARG A 97 -5.46 -4.70 20.14
CA ARG A 97 -5.85 -3.70 19.14
C ARG A 97 -4.73 -2.70 18.85
N SER A 98 -3.97 -2.26 19.85
CA SER A 98 -2.89 -1.29 19.67
C SER A 98 -1.75 -1.84 18.80
N ILE A 99 -1.37 -3.10 19.04
CA ILE A 99 -0.35 -3.84 18.28
C ILE A 99 -0.85 -4.10 16.86
N ALA A 100 -2.10 -4.56 16.70
CA ALA A 100 -2.71 -4.81 15.40
C ALA A 100 -2.72 -3.53 14.54
N MET A 101 -3.20 -2.41 15.08
CA MET A 101 -3.25 -1.13 14.35
C MET A 101 -1.87 -0.60 13.98
N ARG A 102 -0.86 -0.79 14.83
CA ARG A 102 0.54 -0.45 14.50
C ARG A 102 1.02 -1.25 13.28
N GLN A 103 0.75 -2.55 13.25
CA GLN A 103 1.19 -3.43 12.16
C GLN A 103 0.43 -3.17 10.85
N ILE A 104 -0.86 -2.84 10.94
CA ILE A 104 -1.63 -2.42 9.76
C ILE A 104 -1.05 -1.13 9.16
N ARG A 105 -0.77 -0.12 10.00
CA ARG A 105 -0.14 1.12 9.54
C ARG A 105 1.23 0.85 8.90
N ARG A 106 2.07 0.00 9.50
CA ARG A 106 3.36 -0.40 8.93
C ARG A 106 3.21 -1.09 7.58
N SER A 107 2.24 -2.01 7.46
CA SER A 107 1.94 -2.70 6.21
C SER A 107 1.54 -1.72 5.11
N PHE A 108 0.61 -0.82 5.43
CA PHE A 108 0.11 0.17 4.48
C PHE A 108 1.17 1.20 4.09
N LEU A 109 2.01 1.64 5.04
CA LEU A 109 3.16 2.50 4.75
C LEU A 109 4.17 1.80 3.84
N LEU A 110 4.46 0.52 4.07
CA LEU A 110 5.35 -0.25 3.22
C LEU A 110 4.80 -0.36 1.79
N VAL A 111 3.50 -0.65 1.63
CA VAL A 111 2.81 -0.65 0.33
C VAL A 111 2.99 0.69 -0.38
N GLY A 112 2.69 1.80 0.32
CA GLY A 112 2.83 3.14 -0.23
C GLY A 112 4.27 3.49 -0.62
N CYS A 113 5.25 3.16 0.22
CA CYS A 113 6.66 3.38 -0.09
C CYS A 113 7.10 2.60 -1.34
N VAL A 114 6.76 1.31 -1.43
CA VAL A 114 7.11 0.50 -2.60
C VAL A 114 6.42 1.03 -3.85
N ALA A 115 5.14 1.41 -3.78
CA ALA A 115 4.42 2.02 -4.90
C ALA A 115 5.09 3.31 -5.41
N ILE A 116 5.45 4.23 -4.50
CA ILE A 116 6.14 5.49 -4.84
C ILE A 116 7.53 5.22 -5.42
N THR A 117 8.29 4.30 -4.83
CA THR A 117 9.61 3.92 -5.35
C THR A 117 9.49 3.31 -6.74
N SER A 118 8.54 2.41 -6.97
CA SER A 118 8.29 1.81 -8.29
C SER A 118 7.84 2.85 -9.32
N ALA A 119 6.95 3.78 -8.96
CA ALA A 119 6.55 4.89 -9.83
C ALA A 119 7.77 5.75 -10.22
N THR A 120 8.64 6.05 -9.27
CA THR A 120 9.89 6.78 -9.50
C THR A 120 10.84 6.01 -10.43
N ILE A 121 10.93 4.68 -10.28
CA ILE A 121 11.70 3.82 -11.21
C ILE A 121 11.10 3.87 -12.61
N GLY A 122 9.77 3.79 -12.75
CA GLY A 122 9.08 3.92 -14.05
C GLY A 122 9.34 5.27 -14.71
N TRP A 123 9.33 6.35 -13.93
CA TRP A 123 9.71 7.69 -14.39
C TRP A 123 11.16 7.76 -14.87
N ALA A 124 12.11 7.26 -14.06
CA ALA A 124 13.53 7.26 -14.39
C ALA A 124 13.83 6.39 -15.62
N TYR A 125 13.15 5.25 -15.75
CA TYR A 125 13.24 4.39 -16.93
C TYR A 125 12.74 5.11 -18.19
N GLY A 126 11.60 5.80 -18.11
CA GLY A 126 11.10 6.62 -19.21
C GLY A 126 12.03 7.78 -19.58
N LEU A 127 12.72 8.39 -18.61
CA LEU A 127 13.77 9.38 -18.88
C LEU A 127 14.99 8.77 -19.57
N TRP A 128 15.42 7.59 -19.13
CA TRP A 128 16.58 6.89 -19.67
C TRP A 128 16.37 6.46 -21.13
N LEU A 129 15.17 6.01 -21.51
CA LEU A 129 14.82 5.72 -22.90
C LEU A 129 14.96 6.96 -23.80
N GLY A 130 14.43 8.09 -23.32
CA GLY A 130 14.51 9.37 -24.02
C GLY A 130 13.61 9.49 -25.26
N PRO A 131 13.56 10.68 -25.88
CA PRO A 131 12.61 10.99 -26.96
C PRO A 131 12.88 10.29 -28.29
N ARG A 132 14.10 9.73 -28.47
CA ARG A 132 14.53 9.07 -29.71
C ARG A 132 14.53 7.54 -29.61
N ALA A 133 14.02 6.98 -28.52
CA ALA A 133 13.88 5.53 -28.40
C ALA A 133 12.91 4.99 -29.47
N ASP A 134 13.07 3.71 -29.78
CA ASP A 134 12.11 2.99 -30.60
C ASP A 134 10.84 2.71 -29.79
N TYR A 135 9.73 3.27 -30.24
CA TYR A 135 8.40 3.10 -29.66
C TYR A 135 7.46 2.27 -30.53
N SER A 136 7.96 1.53 -31.52
CA SER A 136 7.17 0.75 -32.47
C SER A 136 6.16 -0.21 -31.81
N SER A 137 6.49 -0.75 -30.63
CA SER A 137 5.57 -1.56 -29.81
C SER A 137 4.29 -0.84 -29.36
N TRP A 138 4.22 0.48 -29.50
CA TRP A 138 3.09 1.34 -29.16
C TRP A 138 2.39 1.94 -30.39
N ASP A 139 2.82 1.62 -31.62
CA ASP A 139 2.31 2.26 -32.85
C ASP A 139 0.79 2.09 -33.03
N ASP A 140 0.25 0.93 -32.66
CA ASP A 140 -1.20 0.68 -32.67
C ASP A 140 -1.94 1.64 -31.73
N VAL A 141 -1.37 1.89 -30.53
CA VAL A 141 -1.96 2.80 -29.54
C VAL A 141 -1.86 4.24 -30.04
N PHE A 142 -0.71 4.64 -30.59
CA PHE A 142 -0.50 6.00 -31.08
C PHE A 142 -1.42 6.33 -32.25
N SER A 143 -1.56 5.42 -33.20
CA SER A 143 -2.41 5.60 -34.38
C SER A 143 -3.90 5.61 -34.01
N GLN A 144 -4.35 4.72 -33.13
CA GLN A 144 -5.76 4.66 -32.72
C GLN A 144 -6.19 5.88 -31.91
N LEU A 145 -5.33 6.38 -31.02
CA LEU A 145 -5.66 7.50 -30.13
C LEU A 145 -5.21 8.87 -30.66
N GLY A 146 -4.46 8.90 -31.77
CA GLY A 146 -3.88 10.11 -32.33
C GLY A 146 -2.93 10.79 -31.34
N ILE A 147 -1.98 10.02 -30.80
CA ILE A 147 -0.93 10.52 -29.89
C ILE A 147 0.19 11.12 -30.75
N GLU A 148 0.63 12.34 -30.41
CA GLU A 148 1.73 13.03 -31.10
C GLU A 148 2.99 13.03 -30.22
N GLN A 149 2.82 13.15 -28.90
CA GLN A 149 3.92 13.21 -27.94
C GLN A 149 4.24 11.84 -27.34
N HIS A 150 4.73 10.93 -28.18
CA HIS A 150 4.99 9.52 -27.84
C HIS A 150 5.81 9.35 -26.55
N TRP A 151 6.93 10.07 -26.43
CA TRP A 151 7.81 9.95 -25.26
C TRP A 151 7.12 10.35 -23.95
N ALA A 152 6.39 11.47 -23.97
CA ALA A 152 5.67 11.95 -22.82
C ALA A 152 4.57 10.96 -22.40
N PHE A 153 3.82 10.47 -23.38
CA PHE A 153 2.74 9.49 -23.19
C PHE A 153 3.26 8.19 -22.57
N VAL A 154 4.27 7.57 -23.19
CA VAL A 154 4.85 6.29 -22.72
C VAL A 154 5.49 6.44 -21.34
N ARG A 155 6.13 7.58 -21.06
CA ARG A 155 6.68 7.86 -19.72
C ARG A 155 5.58 7.86 -18.66
N VAL A 156 4.46 8.53 -18.89
CA VAL A 156 3.32 8.49 -17.95
C VAL A 156 2.75 7.08 -17.83
N ALA A 157 2.64 6.34 -18.93
CA ALA A 157 2.18 4.96 -18.91
C ALA A 157 3.07 4.07 -18.02
N TYR A 158 4.40 4.20 -18.11
CA TYR A 158 5.33 3.47 -17.24
C TYR A 158 5.24 3.88 -15.78
N ILE A 159 5.07 5.17 -15.47
CA ILE A 159 4.88 5.64 -14.09
C ILE A 159 3.65 4.98 -13.47
N HIS A 160 2.51 5.02 -14.17
CA HIS A 160 1.24 4.44 -13.72
C HIS A 160 1.37 2.93 -13.51
N ASN A 161 1.84 2.20 -14.53
CA ASN A 161 1.97 0.74 -14.47
C ASN A 161 2.94 0.29 -13.37
N ALA A 162 4.07 0.99 -13.21
CA ALA A 162 5.03 0.67 -12.17
C ALA A 162 4.47 0.94 -10.77
N SER A 163 3.65 1.99 -10.58
CA SER A 163 2.97 2.25 -9.30
C SER A 163 1.99 1.15 -8.91
N TYR A 164 1.20 0.64 -9.87
CA TYR A 164 0.30 -0.49 -9.64
C TYR A 164 1.08 -1.77 -9.27
N LEU A 165 2.14 -2.08 -10.03
CA LEU A 165 3.00 -3.23 -9.74
C LEU A 165 3.66 -3.09 -8.37
N GLY A 166 4.16 -1.89 -8.03
CA GLY A 166 4.75 -1.59 -6.74
C GLY A 166 3.76 -1.74 -5.58
N SER A 167 2.51 -1.33 -5.77
CA SER A 167 1.46 -1.54 -4.77
C SER A 167 1.19 -3.03 -4.51
N LEU A 168 1.13 -3.83 -5.57
CA LEU A 168 0.97 -5.29 -5.46
C LEU A 168 2.17 -5.93 -4.75
N LEU A 169 3.39 -5.63 -5.19
CA LEU A 169 4.62 -6.16 -4.59
C LEU A 169 4.76 -5.72 -3.13
N GLY A 170 4.43 -4.47 -2.82
CA GLY A 170 4.45 -3.93 -1.47
C GLY A 170 3.46 -4.65 -0.55
N LEU A 171 2.28 -5.04 -1.06
CA LEU A 171 1.32 -5.84 -0.29
C LEU A 171 1.86 -7.23 0.00
N LEU A 172 2.40 -7.91 -1.02
CA LEU A 172 3.02 -9.23 -0.84
C LEU A 172 4.17 -9.16 0.17
N LEU A 173 5.05 -8.16 0.05
CA LEU A 173 6.17 -7.94 0.96
C LEU A 173 5.70 -7.66 2.39
N ALA A 174 4.67 -6.83 2.55
CA ALA A 174 4.08 -6.54 3.87
C ALA A 174 3.56 -7.81 4.55
N LEU A 175 2.84 -8.67 3.82
CA LEU A 175 2.34 -9.93 4.34
C LEU A 175 3.46 -10.92 4.69
N LEU A 176 4.56 -10.90 3.92
CA LEU A 176 5.70 -11.80 4.10
C LEU A 176 6.66 -11.37 5.22
N VAL A 177 6.89 -10.06 5.39
CA VAL A 177 7.85 -9.50 6.37
C VAL A 177 7.16 -9.25 7.71
N LEU A 178 5.94 -8.72 7.70
CA LEU A 178 5.16 -8.44 8.91
C LEU A 178 4.31 -9.68 9.26
N ARG A 179 4.97 -10.83 9.39
CA ARG A 179 4.30 -12.10 9.69
C ARG A 179 3.52 -12.04 11.00
N ARG A 180 2.60 -13.00 11.16
CA ARG A 180 1.95 -13.19 12.45
C ARG A 180 3.01 -13.57 13.49
N ALA A 181 3.34 -12.66 14.42
CA ALA A 181 3.99 -12.98 15.68
C ALA A 181 3.33 -14.23 16.29
N GLU A 182 4.15 -15.21 16.64
CA GLU A 182 3.67 -16.45 17.24
C GLU A 182 3.03 -16.14 18.61
N PRO A 183 2.00 -16.91 19.02
CA PRO A 183 1.33 -16.73 20.31
C PRO A 183 2.30 -16.59 21.49
N THR A 184 3.41 -17.32 21.44
CA THR A 184 4.49 -17.36 22.44
C THR A 184 5.17 -16.01 22.68
N GLN A 185 5.24 -15.13 21.68
CA GLN A 185 5.83 -13.79 21.85
C GLN A 185 4.88 -12.81 22.52
N VAL A 186 3.55 -12.97 22.31
CA VAL A 186 2.53 -12.11 22.94
C VAL A 186 2.40 -12.42 24.43
N GLU A 187 2.56 -13.68 24.81
CA GLU A 187 2.58 -14.12 26.21
C GLU A 187 3.82 -13.60 26.95
N ASN A 188 4.99 -13.59 26.30
CA ASN A 188 6.21 -13.00 26.86
C ASN A 188 6.20 -11.46 26.94
N GLU A 189 5.49 -10.76 26.05
CA GLU A 189 5.39 -9.29 26.06
C GLU A 189 4.35 -8.78 27.08
N LEU A 190 3.39 -9.62 27.47
CA LEU A 190 2.37 -9.35 28.50
C LEU A 190 2.71 -9.94 29.87
N ALA A 191 3.74 -10.79 29.95
CA ALA A 191 4.23 -11.29 31.22
C ALA A 191 4.75 -10.10 32.06
N PRO A 192 4.33 -9.96 33.33
CA PRO A 192 4.93 -8.98 34.22
C PRO A 192 6.45 -9.20 34.25
N PRO A 193 7.27 -8.14 34.34
CA PRO A 193 8.71 -8.29 34.47
C PRO A 193 8.96 -9.27 35.60
N GLN A 194 9.69 -10.36 35.31
CA GLN A 194 9.92 -11.38 36.31
C GLN A 194 10.51 -10.70 37.54
N PRO A 195 9.94 -10.90 38.75
CA PRO A 195 10.51 -10.33 39.94
C PRO A 195 11.95 -10.81 40.00
N MET A 196 12.87 -9.88 40.24
CA MET A 196 14.31 -10.08 40.38
C MET A 196 14.60 -11.05 41.54
N ARG A 197 14.30 -12.34 41.37
CA ARG A 197 14.46 -13.42 42.34
C ARG A 197 15.88 -14.01 42.27
N GLU A 198 16.89 -13.15 42.13
CA GLU A 198 18.28 -13.61 42.03
C GLU A 198 19.27 -12.82 42.87
N LYS A 199 18.82 -12.14 43.94
CA LYS A 199 19.74 -11.57 44.94
C LYS A 199 19.40 -11.80 46.42
N LEU A 200 18.30 -12.49 46.74
CA LEU A 200 17.93 -12.76 48.14
C LEU A 200 18.31 -14.16 48.66
N GLY A 201 18.70 -15.09 47.78
CA GLY A 201 19.10 -16.45 48.18
C GLY A 201 20.52 -16.59 48.73
N SER A 202 21.35 -15.53 48.71
CA SER A 202 22.74 -15.58 49.16
C SER A 202 22.95 -15.08 50.60
N ALA A 203 21.97 -14.42 51.22
CA ALA A 203 22.13 -13.80 52.53
C ALA A 203 21.67 -14.71 53.69
N GLU A 204 20.87 -15.74 53.42
CA GLU A 204 20.18 -16.52 54.45
C GLU A 204 21.02 -17.67 55.04
N ASN A 205 22.25 -17.88 54.53
CA ASN A 205 23.09 -19.04 54.92
C ASN A 205 24.31 -18.69 55.80
N GLN A 206 24.38 -17.47 56.36
CA GLN A 206 25.54 -17.02 57.17
C GLN A 206 25.33 -16.99 58.69
N TRP A 207 24.16 -17.38 59.23
CA TRP A 207 23.99 -17.46 60.68
C TRP A 207 24.01 -18.92 61.17
N LYS A 208 25.18 -19.36 61.66
CA LYS A 208 25.28 -20.46 62.64
C LYS A 208 25.93 -19.91 63.92
N PRO A 209 25.29 -20.00 65.10
CA PRO A 209 25.93 -19.61 66.35
C PRO A 209 27.02 -20.63 66.71
N LYS A 210 28.21 -20.14 67.07
CA LYS A 210 29.28 -20.96 67.65
C LYS A 210 28.89 -21.35 69.07
N ALA A 211 28.90 -22.64 69.36
CA ALA A 211 28.95 -23.21 70.71
C ALA A 211 30.41 -23.32 71.17
#